data_AF-A0A9J6DMG9-F1
#
_entry.id   AF-A0A9J6DMG9-F1
#
_cell.length_a   1.000
_cell.length_b   1.000
_cell.length_c   1.000
_cell.angle_alpha   90.00
_cell.angle_beta   90.00
_cell.angle_gamma   90.00
#
_symmetry.space_group_name_H-M   'P 1'
#
loop_
_entity.id
_entity.type
_entity.pdbx_description
1 polymer ?
#
loop_
_entity_poly.entity_id
_entity_poly.type
_entity_poly.pdbx_seq_one_letter_code
_entity_poly.pdbx_strand_id
1 'polypeptide(L)'
;MLQLSLDGKRLYASTTLYGPWDKQFYPEMWEEGGMVIRMLVDTVKGGLTIDHNFLVDFADEPDGPSLGHEIRLPGGDSTSDIWT
;
A
#
# COMPACT_ATOMS: atom_id res chain seq x y z
N MET A 1 2.81 -1.01 -4.55
CA MET A 1 2.65 -2.48 -4.39
C MET A 1 1.27 -2.80 -3.84
N LEU A 2 0.78 -4.03 -4.04
CA LEU A 2 -0.48 -4.52 -3.50
C LEU A 2 -0.26 -5.62 -2.47
N GLN A 3 -1.03 -5.61 -1.38
CA GLN A 3 -0.97 -6.66 -0.38
C GLN A 3 -2.35 -7.01 0.16
N LEU A 4 -2.74 -8.29 0.09
CA LEU A 4 -4.04 -8.78 0.56
C LEU A 4 -3.91 -9.42 1.94
N SER A 5 -4.86 -9.11 2.82
CA SER A 5 -4.99 -9.79 4.12
C SER A 5 -5.34 -11.27 3.95
N LEU A 6 -4.93 -12.11 4.90
CA LEU A 6 -5.19 -13.56 4.87
C LEU A 6 -6.68 -13.92 4.78
N ASP A 7 -7.56 -13.12 5.39
CA ASP A 7 -9.01 -13.31 5.29
C ASP A 7 -9.61 -12.83 3.95
N GLY A 8 -8.79 -12.25 3.06
CA GLY A 8 -9.19 -11.75 1.75
C GLY A 8 -10.03 -10.48 1.77
N LYS A 9 -10.25 -9.85 2.93
CA LYS A 9 -11.22 -8.73 3.08
C LYS A 9 -10.62 -7.34 2.96
N ARG A 10 -9.30 -7.21 3.05
CA ARG A 10 -8.57 -5.93 3.08
C ARG A 10 -7.41 -5.98 2.11
N LEU A 11 -7.46 -5.14 1.09
CA LEU A 11 -6.38 -4.95 0.12
C LEU A 11 -5.69 -3.63 0.41
N TYR A 12 -4.38 -3.66 0.63
CA TYR A 12 -3.56 -2.46 0.83
C TYR A 12 -2.80 -2.14 -0.45
N ALA A 13 -2.67 -0.87 -0.76
CA ALA A 13 -1.91 -0.39 -1.90
C ALA A 13 -0.96 0.73 -1.50
N SER A 14 0.33 0.57 -1.80
CA SER A 14 1.32 1.65 -1.73
C SER A 14 1.46 2.35 -3.08
N THR A 15 1.69 3.66 -3.05
CA THR A 15 1.73 4.51 -4.25
C THR A 15 3.08 4.55 -4.96
N THR A 16 4.16 4.08 -4.33
CA THR A 16 5.52 4.19 -4.87
C THR A 16 5.99 2.91 -5.56
N LEU A 17 6.94 3.05 -6.47
CA LEU A 17 7.51 1.95 -7.23
C LEU A 17 9.03 1.86 -7.07
N TYR A 18 9.73 2.86 -7.57
CA TYR A 18 11.19 2.92 -7.59
C TYR A 18 11.61 4.37 -7.74
N GLY A 19 12.38 4.87 -6.77
CA GLY A 19 12.64 6.30 -6.61
C GLY A 19 12.98 7.08 -7.89
N PRO A 20 13.97 6.65 -8.70
CA PRO A 20 14.29 7.30 -9.97
C PRO A 20 13.12 7.38 -10.96
N TRP A 21 12.25 6.38 -10.99
CA TRP A 21 11.07 6.35 -11.87
C TRP A 21 9.94 7.18 -11.27
N ASP A 22 9.73 7.10 -9.96
CA ASP A 22 8.77 7.94 -9.25
C ASP A 22 9.09 9.42 -9.47
N LYS A 23 10.37 9.82 -9.36
CA LYS A 23 10.84 11.17 -9.68
C LYS A 23 10.59 11.58 -11.13
N GLN A 24 10.68 10.64 -12.08
CA GLN A 24 10.50 10.93 -13.51
C GLN A 24 9.02 11.07 -13.87
N PHE A 25 8.16 10.18 -13.37
CA PHE A 25 6.76 10.08 -13.79
C PHE A 25 5.80 10.80 -12.85
N TYR A 26 6.15 10.90 -11.57
CA TYR A 26 5.33 11.48 -10.49
C TYR A 26 6.19 12.39 -9.59
N PRO A 27 6.76 13.49 -10.12
CA PRO A 27 7.67 14.35 -9.38
C PRO A 27 7.05 14.95 -8.11
N GLU A 28 5.75 15.25 -8.14
CA GLU A 28 5.01 15.77 -6.98
C GLU A 28 4.95 14.72 -5.86
N MET A 29 4.56 13.48 -6.15
CA MET A 29 4.59 12.38 -5.18
C MET A 29 6.00 12.07 -4.67
N TRP A 30 7.03 12.22 -5.50
CA TRP A 30 8.42 12.08 -5.05
C TRP A 30 8.78 13.12 -3.99
N GLU A 31 8.27 14.35 -4.11
CA GLU A 31 8.50 15.44 -3.16
C GLU A 31 7.58 15.39 -1.94
N GLU A 32 6.36 14.87 -2.08
CA GLU A 32 5.36 14.79 -1.01
C GLU A 32 5.42 13.48 -0.22
N GLY A 33 6.05 12.44 -0.77
CA GLY A 33 6.14 11.13 -0.15
C GLY A 33 5.07 10.15 -0.63
N GLY A 34 5.28 8.88 -0.27
CA GLY A 34 4.36 7.80 -0.57
C GLY A 34 3.17 7.76 0.37
N MET A 35 2.14 7.03 -0.05
CA MET A 35 0.98 6.73 0.79
C MET A 35 0.68 5.24 0.76
N VAL A 36 0.03 4.74 1.82
CA VAL A 36 -0.68 3.45 1.81
C VAL A 36 -2.17 3.69 2.00
N ILE A 37 -2.95 3.22 1.03
CA ILE A 37 -4.41 3.20 1.08
C ILE A 37 -4.91 1.80 1.35
N ARG A 38 -6.12 1.69 1.89
CA ARG A 38 -6.83 0.42 2.06
C ARG A 38 -8.10 0.41 1.23
N MET A 39 -8.37 -0.74 0.62
CA MET A 39 -9.62 -1.06 -0.04
C MET A 39 -10.29 -2.24 0.69
N LEU A 40 -11.61 -2.16 0.83
CA LEU A 40 -12.45 -3.22 1.34
C LEU A 40 -12.88 -4.12 0.19
N VAL A 41 -12.73 -5.43 0.38
CA VAL A 41 -13.04 -6.45 -0.61
C VAL A 41 -14.35 -7.15 -0.23
N ASP A 42 -15.35 -7.11 -1.10
CA ASP A 42 -16.57 -7.91 -0.94
C ASP A 42 -16.32 -9.31 -1.50
N THR A 43 -16.02 -10.27 -0.62
CA THR A 43 -15.72 -11.66 -1.01
C THR A 43 -16.96 -12.49 -1.35
N VAL A 44 -18.17 -11.94 -1.19
CA VAL A 44 -19.45 -12.64 -1.44
C VAL A 44 -20.03 -12.21 -2.79
N LYS A 45 -20.11 -10.90 -3.03
CA LYS A 45 -20.67 -10.33 -4.27
C LYS A 45 -19.60 -9.94 -5.28
N GLY A 46 -18.34 -9.86 -4.85
CA GLY A 46 -17.26 -9.26 -5.63
C GLY A 46 -17.28 -7.73 -5.55
N GLY A 47 -16.12 -7.12 -5.83
CA GLY A 47 -15.96 -5.68 -5.88
C GLY A 47 -14.98 -5.14 -4.82
N LEU A 48 -14.54 -3.91 -5.07
CA LEU A 48 -13.61 -3.16 -4.23
C LEU A 48 -14.19 -1.78 -3.93
N THR A 49 -14.02 -1.32 -2.71
CA THR A 49 -14.36 0.05 -2.30
C THR A 49 -13.21 0.66 -1.52
N ILE A 50 -12.96 1.96 -1.68
CA ILE A 50 -11.94 2.66 -0.90
C ILE A 50 -12.42 2.79 0.54
N ASP A 51 -11.54 2.47 1.49
CA ASP A 51 -11.77 2.73 2.90
C ASP A 51 -11.33 4.15 3.25
N HIS A 52 -12.27 5.09 3.25
CA HIS A 52 -12.02 6.49 3.56
C HIS A 52 -11.57 6.76 5.02
N ASN A 53 -11.56 5.74 5.89
CA ASN A 53 -11.08 5.85 7.27
C ASN A 53 -9.64 5.38 7.44
N PHE A 54 -8.94 5.02 6.35
CA PHE A 54 -7.58 4.52 6.41
C PHE A 54 -6.70 5.21 5.38
N LEU A 55 -5.66 5.88 5.89
CA LEU A 55 -4.56 6.42 5.12
C LEU A 55 -3.31 6.37 6.00
N VAL A 56 -2.22 5.85 5.45
CA VAL A 56 -0.88 6.08 6.01
C VAL A 56 -0.18 7.02 5.04
N ASP A 57 0.27 8.15 5.57
CA ASP A 57 0.95 9.20 4.83
C ASP A 57 2.40 9.27 5.32
N PHE A 58 3.35 9.20 4.38
CA PHE A 58 4.79 9.21 4.67
C PHE A 58 5.44 10.58 4.39
N ALA A 59 4.67 11.66 4.24
CA ALA A 59 5.19 13.00 4.00
C ALA A 59 6.08 13.52 5.14
N ASP A 60 5.65 13.31 6.40
CA ASP A 60 6.23 13.93 7.59
C ASP A 60 7.17 13.00 8.39
N GLU A 61 7.83 12.05 7.70
CA GLU A 61 8.82 11.18 8.36
C GLU A 61 10.04 11.99 8.85
N PRO A 62 10.79 11.52 9.88
CA PRO A 62 11.81 12.32 10.58
C PRO A 62 12.91 12.92 9.71
N ASP A 63 13.27 12.24 8.62
CA ASP A 63 14.30 12.65 7.66
C ASP A 63 13.71 13.18 6.34
N GLY A 64 12.42 13.52 6.35
CA GLY A 64 11.64 13.98 5.20
C GLY A 64 10.84 12.88 4.50
N PRO A 65 10.16 13.23 3.40
CA PRO A 65 9.21 12.37 2.71
C PRO A 65 9.79 11.00 2.34
N SER A 66 9.08 9.93 2.69
CA SER A 66 9.52 8.56 2.48
C SER A 66 8.70 7.81 1.44
N LEU A 67 9.34 6.90 0.70
CA LEU A 67 8.73 6.20 -0.44
C LEU A 67 8.41 4.73 -0.12
N GLY A 68 7.62 4.51 0.93
CA GLY A 68 7.25 3.16 1.39
C GLY A 68 6.73 2.26 0.27
N HIS A 69 7.44 1.17 -0.02
CA HIS A 69 7.15 0.29 -1.15
C HIS A 69 6.40 -0.97 -0.74
N GLU A 70 7.03 -1.88 0.00
CA GLU A 70 6.47 -3.18 0.34
C GLU A 70 5.72 -3.16 1.67
N ILE A 71 4.61 -3.90 1.76
CA ILE A 71 3.75 -3.98 2.94
C ILE A 71 3.79 -5.43 3.44
N ARG A 72 4.05 -5.62 4.74
CA ARG A 72 4.04 -6.94 5.39
C ARG A 72 3.08 -6.93 6.56
N LEU A 73 2.10 -7.83 6.54
CA LEU A 73 1.10 -7.90 7.60
C LEU A 73 1.56 -8.84 8.73
N PRO A 74 1.38 -8.47 10.00
CA PRO A 74 1.69 -9.35 11.12
C PRO A 74 0.92 -10.67 11.02
N GLY A 75 1.63 -11.78 11.16
CA GLY A 75 1.03 -13.13 11.09
C GLY A 75 0.87 -13.68 9.67
N GLY A 76 1.42 -13.00 8.66
CA GLY A 76 1.43 -13.47 7.27
C GLY A 76 0.39 -12.78 6.40
N ASP A 77 0.58 -12.91 5.10
CA ASP A 77 -0.20 -12.27 4.05
C ASP A 77 -0.12 -13.08 2.74
N SER A 78 -0.86 -12.67 1.72
CA SER A 78 -1.00 -13.45 0.48
C SER A 78 0.30 -13.66 -0.32
N THR A 79 1.41 -13.02 0.07
CA THR A 79 2.70 -13.05 -0.66
C THR A 79 3.88 -13.40 0.25
N SER A 80 3.69 -13.56 1.56
CA SER A 80 4.75 -13.95 2.49
C SER A 80 4.90 -15.45 2.69
N ASP A 81 3.79 -16.19 2.64
CA ASP A 81 3.76 -17.59 3.07
C ASP A 81 3.64 -18.57 1.89
N ILE A 82 4.39 -19.66 1.96
CA ILE A 82 4.31 -20.79 1.03
C ILE A 82 3.84 -22.01 1.83
N TRP A 83 2.81 -22.69 1.35
CA TRP A 83 2.20 -23.85 2.01
C TRP A 83 2.60 -25.14 1.29
N THR A 84 2.87 -26.22 2.06
CA THR A 84 3.17 -27.57 1.55
C THR A 84 2.07 -28.56 1.93
#